data_AF-A0A2T1GCA5-F1
#
_entry.id   AF-A0A2T1GCA5-F1
#
_cell.length_a   1.000
_cell.length_b   1.000
_cell.length_c   1.000
_cell.angle_alpha   90.00
_cell.angle_beta   90.00
_cell.angle_gamma   90.00
#
_symmetry.space_group_name_H-M   'P 1'
#
loop_
_entity.id
_entity.type
_entity.pdbx_description
1 polymer ?
#
loop_
_entity_poly.entity_id
_entity_poly.type
_entity_poly.pdbx_seq_one_letter_code
_entity_poly.pdbx_strand_id
1 'polypeptide(L)'
;MTIVTIASACDTTFFQKSDSVTNTLAYPEFIAKVKQKQIEKAGISADRTQALVEAKDGKKTIVKLSPDDSQLINILTENAVDIYVIPVRNFNK
;
A
#
# COMPACT_ATOMS: atom_id res chain seq x y z
N MET A 1 35.40 21.70 22.44
CA MET A 1 34.18 21.63 21.61
C MET A 1 33.93 20.16 21.34
N THR A 2 33.07 19.54 22.15
CA THR A 2 32.86 18.09 22.16
C THR A 2 31.65 17.79 21.28
N ILE A 3 31.84 16.98 20.24
CA ILE A 3 30.78 16.63 19.29
C ILE A 3 30.02 15.44 19.88
N VAL A 4 28.76 15.64 20.23
CA VAL A 4 27.87 14.56 20.69
C VAL A 4 27.35 13.84 19.44
N THR A 5 27.83 12.63 19.21
CA THR A 5 27.30 11.76 18.16
C THR A 5 26.08 11.05 18.72
N ILE A 6 24.89 11.51 18.32
CA ILE A 6 23.64 10.77 18.57
C ILE A 6 23.56 9.60 17.60
N ALA A 7 23.96 8.42 18.06
CA ALA A 7 23.69 7.17 17.37
C ALA A 7 22.18 6.87 17.48
N SER A 8 21.41 7.28 16.48
CA SER A 8 20.03 6.85 16.31
C SER A 8 20.04 5.39 15.82
N ALA A 9 19.81 4.45 16.73
CA ALA A 9 19.51 3.08 16.39
C ALA A 9 18.16 3.06 15.66
N CYS A 10 18.20 2.91 14.33
CA CYS A 10 17.03 2.59 13.55
C CYS A 10 16.77 1.09 13.75
N ASP A 11 15.96 0.74 14.75
CA ASP A 11 15.42 -0.60 14.88
C ASP A 11 14.43 -0.86 13.73
N THR A 12 14.93 -1.20 12.55
CA THR A 12 14.12 -1.78 11.47
C THR A 12 13.78 -3.21 11.87
N THR A 13 12.71 -3.36 12.66
CA THR A 13 12.09 -4.66 12.87
C THR A 13 11.60 -5.16 11.50
N PHE A 14 12.28 -6.22 11.03
CA PHE A 14 11.97 -6.91 9.80
C PHE A 14 10.52 -7.40 9.85
N PHE A 15 9.70 -6.92 8.91
CA PHE A 15 8.35 -7.42 8.65
C PHE A 15 8.38 -8.94 8.48
N GLN A 16 7.85 -9.68 9.45
CA GLN A 16 7.59 -11.11 9.31
C GLN A 16 6.53 -11.29 8.22
N LYS A 17 6.94 -11.93 7.13
CA LYS A 17 6.08 -12.33 6.02
C LYS A 17 5.21 -13.48 6.49
N SER A 18 3.96 -13.18 6.84
CA SER A 18 2.95 -14.21 7.10
C SER A 18 2.49 -14.78 5.77
N ASP A 19 3.01 -15.95 5.40
CA ASP A 19 2.43 -16.79 4.35
C ASP A 19 1.01 -17.20 4.77
N SER A 20 -0.01 -16.71 4.06
CA SER A 20 -1.36 -17.27 4.12
C SER A 20 -2.08 -17.04 2.79
N VAL A 21 -2.51 -18.16 2.25
CA VAL A 21 -3.15 -18.40 0.97
C VAL A 21 -4.54 -17.78 0.95
N THR A 22 -4.62 -16.50 0.60
CA THR A 22 -5.73 -15.83 -0.12
C THR A 22 -5.13 -14.51 -0.59
N ASN A 23 -5.08 -14.22 -1.90
CA ASN A 23 -4.38 -13.05 -2.50
C ASN A 23 -5.05 -11.69 -2.15
N THR A 24 -5.32 -11.42 -0.88
CA THR A 24 -5.80 -10.14 -0.38
C THR A 24 -4.74 -9.52 0.51
N LEU A 25 -4.12 -8.45 0.01
CA LEU A 25 -3.12 -7.67 0.73
C LEU A 25 -3.82 -6.80 1.79
N ALA A 26 -3.28 -6.77 3.01
CA ALA A 26 -3.83 -5.96 4.08
C ALA A 26 -3.53 -4.47 3.86
N TYR A 27 -4.44 -3.59 4.33
CA TYR A 27 -4.29 -2.14 4.18
C TYR A 27 -2.94 -1.58 4.70
N PRO A 28 -2.47 -1.92 5.93
CA PRO A 28 -1.20 -1.39 6.42
C PRO A 28 0.00 -1.85 5.59
N GLU A 29 -0.03 -3.10 5.11
CA GLU A 29 1.02 -3.65 4.24
C GLU A 29 1.02 -2.96 2.87
N PHE A 30 -0.15 -2.67 2.33
CA PHE A 30 -0.30 -1.87 1.12
C PHE A 30 0.33 -0.48 1.28
N ILE A 31 0.02 0.25 2.35
CA ILE A 31 0.61 1.57 2.61
C ILE A 31 2.13 1.49 2.76
N ALA A 32 2.65 0.45 3.42
CA ALA A 32 4.09 0.23 3.50
C ALA A 32 4.71 0.03 2.11
N LYS A 33 4.09 -0.76 1.24
CA LYS A 33 4.57 -0.99 -0.15
C LYS A 33 4.51 0.27 -1.00
N VAL A 34 3.49 1.11 -0.83
CA VAL A 34 3.38 2.42 -1.49
C VAL A 34 4.54 3.33 -1.08
N LYS A 35 4.79 3.46 0.23
CA LYS A 35 5.89 4.27 0.77
C LYS A 35 7.27 3.75 0.35
N GLN A 36 7.40 2.45 0.16
CA GLN A 36 8.61 1.80 -0.36
C GLN A 36 8.71 1.88 -1.89
N LYS A 37 7.80 2.58 -2.58
CA LYS A 37 7.74 2.72 -4.04
C LYS A 37 7.70 1.38 -4.77
N GLN A 38 7.04 0.37 -4.20
CA GLN A 38 6.87 -0.95 -4.80
C GLN A 38 5.58 -1.08 -5.62
N ILE A 39 4.65 -0.14 -5.44
CA ILE A 39 3.38 -0.08 -6.18
C ILE A 39 3.53 0.92 -7.32
N GLU A 40 3.12 0.52 -8.53
CA GLU A 40 3.12 1.38 -9.71
C GLU A 40 1.72 1.94 -9.97
N LYS A 41 0.68 1.09 -9.86
CA LYS A 41 -0.70 1.48 -10.13
C LYS A 41 -1.66 1.01 -9.06
N ALA A 42 -2.69 1.81 -8.79
CA ALA A 42 -3.75 1.50 -7.85
C ALA A 42 -5.12 1.84 -8.44
N GLY A 43 -5.90 0.81 -8.72
CA GLY A 43 -7.29 0.91 -9.14
C GLY A 43 -8.22 0.89 -7.92
N ILE A 44 -8.79 2.02 -7.55
CA ILE A 44 -9.65 2.14 -6.37
C ILE A 44 -11.11 1.92 -6.77
N SER A 45 -11.80 1.06 -6.05
CA SER A 45 -13.24 0.87 -6.19
C SER A 45 -14.02 2.15 -5.87
N ALA A 46 -15.13 2.41 -6.59
CA ALA A 46 -15.93 3.62 -6.37
C ALA A 46 -16.54 3.70 -4.95
N ASP A 47 -16.78 2.55 -4.31
CA ASP A 47 -17.22 2.43 -2.91
C ASP A 47 -16.04 2.48 -1.90
N ARG A 48 -14.79 2.59 -2.37
CA ARG A 48 -13.56 2.67 -1.58
C ARG A 48 -13.35 1.50 -0.60
N THR A 49 -14.00 0.37 -0.84
CA THR A 49 -13.88 -0.82 0.03
C THR A 49 -12.73 -1.73 -0.41
N GLN A 50 -12.37 -1.67 -1.69
CA GLN A 50 -11.33 -2.49 -2.31
C GLN A 50 -10.44 -1.68 -3.26
N ALA A 51 -9.21 -2.15 -3.46
CA ALA A 51 -8.34 -1.67 -4.52
C ALA A 51 -7.66 -2.83 -5.25
N LEU A 52 -7.45 -2.67 -6.54
CA LEU A 52 -6.58 -3.52 -7.35
C LEU A 52 -5.23 -2.82 -7.49
N VAL A 53 -4.20 -3.39 -6.88
CA VAL A 53 -2.86 -2.81 -6.91
C VAL A 53 -1.97 -3.60 -7.85
N GLU A 54 -1.21 -2.88 -8.66
CA GLU A 54 -0.20 -3.40 -9.55
C GLU A 54 1.16 -3.01 -9.00
N ALA A 55 1.94 -4.02 -8.58
CA ALA A 55 3.31 -3.82 -8.18
C ALA A 55 4.21 -3.64 -9.40
N LYS A 56 5.41 -3.11 -9.18
CA LYS A 56 6.42 -2.88 -10.25
C LYS A 56 6.88 -4.17 -10.96
N ASP A 57 6.65 -5.32 -10.35
CA ASP A 57 6.88 -6.64 -10.96
C ASP A 57 5.73 -7.06 -11.91
N GLY A 58 4.71 -6.21 -12.09
CA GLY A 58 3.50 -6.47 -12.88
C GLY A 58 2.47 -7.33 -12.14
N LYS A 59 2.73 -7.74 -10.90
CA LYS A 59 1.81 -8.58 -10.12
C LYS A 59 0.64 -7.76 -9.63
N LYS A 60 -0.57 -8.25 -9.93
CA LYS A 60 -1.82 -7.67 -9.48
C LYS A 60 -2.31 -8.34 -8.20
N THR A 61 -2.70 -7.53 -7.23
CA THR A 61 -3.20 -8.01 -5.93
C THR A 61 -4.42 -7.20 -5.53
N ILE A 62 -5.41 -7.84 -4.90
CA ILE A 62 -6.57 -7.14 -4.34
C ILE A 62 -6.20 -6.70 -2.93
N VAL A 63 -6.53 -5.46 -2.57
CA VAL A 63 -6.36 -4.89 -1.24
C VAL A 63 -7.74 -4.62 -0.68
N LYS A 64 -7.97 -5.05 0.56
CA LYS A 64 -9.13 -4.58 1.32
C LYS A 64 -8.77 -3.22 1.93
N LEU A 65 -9.47 -2.18 1.53
CA LEU A 65 -9.24 -0.83 2.02
C LEU A 65 -10.05 -0.58 3.30
N SER A 66 -9.55 0.35 4.12
CA SER A 66 -10.33 0.93 5.20
C SER A 66 -11.21 2.06 4.63
N PRO A 67 -12.54 2.02 4.80
CA PRO A 67 -13.45 2.98 4.18
C PRO A 67 -13.27 4.43 4.67
N ASP A 68 -12.65 4.63 5.84
CA ASP A 68 -12.56 5.93 6.51
C ASP A 68 -11.22 6.67 6.31
N ASP A 69 -10.28 6.11 5.53
CA ASP A 69 -8.98 6.76 5.33
C ASP A 69 -9.05 7.86 4.25
N SER A 70 -9.21 9.10 4.71
CA SER A 70 -9.21 10.30 3.87
C SER A 70 -7.82 10.67 3.32
N GLN A 71 -6.74 10.16 3.90
CA GLN A 71 -5.37 10.46 3.48
C GLN A 71 -4.86 9.50 2.39
N LEU A 72 -5.57 8.41 2.12
CA LEU A 72 -5.14 7.39 1.16
C LEU A 72 -4.76 7.99 -0.21
N ILE A 73 -5.62 8.81 -0.79
CA ILE A 73 -5.38 9.41 -2.11
C ILE A 73 -4.13 10.30 -2.08
N ASN A 74 -3.93 11.06 -1.00
CA ASN A 74 -2.76 11.90 -0.84
C ASN A 74 -1.49 11.06 -0.75
N ILE A 75 -1.49 9.99 0.06
CA ILE A 75 -0.34 9.08 0.19
C ILE A 75 0.02 8.45 -1.16
N LEU A 76 -0.97 8.02 -1.96
CA LEU A 76 -0.73 7.46 -3.28
C LEU A 76 -0.17 8.50 -4.25
N THR A 77 -0.72 9.72 -4.22
CA THR A 77 -0.30 10.83 -5.09
C THR A 77 1.12 11.31 -4.75
N GLU A 78 1.44 11.47 -3.46
CA GLU A 78 2.77 11.83 -2.96
C GLU A 78 3.85 10.81 -3.34
N ASN A 79 3.47 9.53 -3.48
CA ASN A 79 4.37 8.46 -3.89
C ASN A 79 4.36 8.20 -5.40
N ALA A 80 3.72 9.08 -6.19
CA ALA A 80 3.63 9.00 -7.64
C ALA A 80 3.06 7.64 -8.14
N VAL A 81 2.09 7.09 -7.41
CA VAL A 81 1.32 5.93 -7.86
C VAL A 81 0.29 6.39 -8.88
N ASP A 82 0.13 5.67 -9.98
CA ASP A 82 -0.92 5.92 -10.97
C ASP A 82 -2.27 5.45 -10.41
N ILE A 83 -3.21 6.39 -10.22
CA ILE A 83 -4.50 6.13 -9.56
C ILE A 83 -5.60 6.19 -10.60
N TYR A 84 -6.41 5.13 -10.66
CA TYR A 84 -7.62 5.11 -11.46
C TYR A 84 -8.80 4.61 -10.64
N VAL A 85 -10.02 4.99 -11.03
CA VAL A 85 -11.24 4.57 -10.36
C VAL A 85 -11.90 3.45 -11.15
N ILE A 86 -12.26 2.38 -10.46
CA ILE A 86 -12.96 1.22 -11.01
C ILE A 86 -14.43 1.34 -10.56
N PRO A 87 -15.40 1.43 -11.50
CA PRO A 87 -16.82 1.34 -11.16
C PRO A 87 -17.10 0.07 -10.37
N VAL A 88 -17.98 0.11 -9.38
CA VAL A 88 -18.28 -1.04 -8.49
C VAL A 88 -18.68 -2.25 -9.34
N ARG A 89 -17.69 -3.11 -9.60
CA ARG A 89 -17.86 -4.40 -10.24
C ARG A 89 -17.17 -5.33 -9.26
N ASN A 90 -17.95 -6.11 -8.52
CA ASN A 90 -17.44 -7.10 -7.57
C ASN A 90 -16.15 -7.73 -8.13
N PHE A 91 -15.01 -7.52 -7.47
CA PHE A 91 -13.70 -8.01 -7.94
C PHE A 91 -13.59 -9.55 -7.90
N ASN A 92 -14.66 -10.22 -7.41
CA ASN A 92 -14.80 -11.67 -7.23
C ASN A 92 -15.63 -12.36 -8.32
N LYS A 93 -15.75 -11.81 -9.54
CA LYS A 93 -16.50 -12.47 -10.62
C LYS A 93 -15.63 -13.34 -11.52
#